data_AF-A0A382XD86-F1
#
_entry.id   AF-A0A382XD86-F1
#
_cell.length_a   1.000
_cell.length_b   1.000
_cell.length_c   1.000
_cell.angle_alpha   90.00
_cell.angle_beta   90.00
_cell.angle_gamma   90.00
#
_symmetry.space_group_name_H-M   'P 1'
#
loop_
_entity.id
_entity.type
_entity.pdbx_description
1 polymer ?
#
loop_
_entity_poly.entity_id
_entity_poly.type
_entity_poly.pdbx_seq_one_letter_code
_entity_poly.pdbx_strand_id
1 'polypeptide(L)'
;MDKIEFYWDSIKFILDIQASDGSITWEKDAKLDPWDHVECAMALTVAGEVEGAKKAYEWMQSNQEEVGGWFSEYKSGVPSKRRIETNFAAYICVGIWHFYLITKDKDFLENYFPVLDRAIDFVTSMQTQHGDILWALDEEGSRLDDSLVTGSSSIYKSFECFYAIKRLLNKDLGNLEVHMSSLKKAIIEKPERFDRG
;
A
#
# COMPACT_ATOMS: atom_id res chain seq x y z
N MET A 1 -19.54 24.18 11.34
CA MET A 1 -19.80 22.91 10.66
C MET A 1 -18.46 22.24 10.54
N ASP A 2 -18.24 21.22 11.34
CA ASP A 2 -16.99 20.48 11.29
C ASP A 2 -16.96 19.78 9.94
N LYS A 3 -15.91 19.96 9.13
CA LYS A 3 -15.88 19.49 7.73
C LYS A 3 -16.07 17.97 7.61
N ILE A 4 -15.86 17.24 8.70
CA ILE A 4 -16.04 15.80 8.78
C ILE A 4 -17.52 15.37 8.82
N GLU A 5 -18.44 16.23 9.29
CA GLU A 5 -19.87 15.88 9.42
C GLU A 5 -20.50 15.51 8.08
N PHE A 6 -20.05 16.15 7.00
CA PHE A 6 -20.49 15.89 5.63
C PHE A 6 -20.17 14.45 5.17
N TYR A 7 -19.10 13.85 5.71
CA TYR A 7 -18.64 12.52 5.30
C TYR A 7 -19.12 11.39 6.21
N TRP A 8 -19.91 11.67 7.26
CA TRP A 8 -20.28 10.65 8.24
C TRP A 8 -21.04 9.46 7.65
N ASP A 9 -21.87 9.67 6.63
CA ASP A 9 -22.58 8.57 5.98
C ASP A 9 -21.62 7.63 5.22
N SER A 10 -20.57 8.18 4.61
CA SER A 10 -19.51 7.39 3.99
C SER A 10 -18.70 6.62 5.04
N ILE A 11 -18.37 7.24 6.18
CA ILE A 11 -17.63 6.59 7.25
C ILE A 11 -18.44 5.46 7.89
N LYS A 12 -19.75 5.69 8.14
CA LYS A 12 -20.65 4.64 8.63
C LYS A 12 -20.74 3.48 7.65
N PHE A 13 -20.82 3.77 6.35
CA PHE A 13 -20.81 2.72 5.34
C PHE A 13 -19.55 1.85 5.41
N ILE A 14 -18.37 2.47 5.53
CA ILE A 14 -17.10 1.74 5.68
C ILE A 14 -17.13 0.84 6.92
N LEU A 15 -17.61 1.35 8.06
CA LEU A 15 -17.74 0.57 9.30
C LEU A 15 -18.75 -0.57 9.19
N ASP A 16 -19.89 -0.33 8.51
CA ASP A 16 -20.97 -1.31 8.34
C ASP A 16 -20.55 -2.50 7.46
N ILE A 17 -19.67 -2.27 6.47
CA ILE A 17 -19.16 -3.33 5.58
C ILE A 17 -17.84 -3.93 6.04
N GLN A 18 -17.16 -3.33 7.02
CA GLN A 18 -15.94 -3.90 7.59
C GLN A 18 -16.27 -5.23 8.28
N ALA A 19 -15.66 -6.31 7.80
CA ALA A 19 -15.84 -7.64 8.37
C ALA A 19 -15.10 -7.80 9.71
N SER A 20 -15.41 -8.88 10.43
CA SER A 20 -14.83 -9.16 11.73
C SER A 20 -13.31 -9.40 11.70
N ASP A 21 -12.77 -9.81 10.55
CA ASP A 21 -11.33 -10.00 10.33
C ASP A 21 -10.61 -8.70 9.91
N GLY A 22 -11.34 -7.58 9.80
CA GLY A 22 -10.81 -6.27 9.42
C GLY A 22 -10.85 -5.99 7.91
N SER A 23 -11.21 -6.96 7.07
CA SER A 23 -11.38 -6.71 5.63
C SER A 23 -12.50 -5.70 5.36
N ILE A 24 -12.29 -4.82 4.39
CA ILE A 24 -13.26 -3.81 3.94
C ILE A 24 -13.41 -3.98 2.42
N THR A 25 -14.58 -4.43 1.99
CA THR A 25 -14.90 -4.61 0.56
C THR A 25 -15.35 -3.30 -0.07
N TRP A 26 -15.39 -3.22 -1.39
CA TRP A 26 -15.89 -2.04 -2.12
C TRP A 26 -17.35 -1.74 -1.77
N GLU A 27 -18.14 -2.81 -1.68
CA GLU A 27 -19.55 -2.80 -1.33
C GLU A 27 -19.83 -4.07 -0.52
N LYS A 28 -21.04 -4.15 0.05
CA LYS A 28 -21.50 -5.37 0.72
C LYS A 28 -21.43 -6.56 -0.25
N ASP A 29 -20.78 -7.65 0.20
CA ASP A 29 -20.61 -8.89 -0.56
C ASP A 29 -19.81 -8.74 -1.89
N ALA A 30 -19.10 -7.63 -2.08
CA ALA A 30 -18.28 -7.38 -3.26
C ALA A 30 -16.81 -7.78 -3.06
N LYS A 31 -15.96 -7.40 -4.03
CA LYS A 31 -14.51 -7.62 -3.94
C LYS A 31 -13.83 -6.65 -2.99
N LEU A 32 -12.63 -7.03 -2.58
CA LEU A 32 -11.63 -6.19 -1.92
C LEU A 32 -10.38 -6.20 -2.81
N ASP A 33 -9.73 -5.05 -2.94
CA ASP A 33 -8.33 -4.98 -3.32
C ASP A 33 -7.52 -4.23 -2.24
N PRO A 34 -6.22 -4.52 -2.11
CA PRO A 34 -5.39 -3.93 -1.06
C PRO A 34 -5.26 -2.40 -1.12
N TRP A 35 -5.41 -1.79 -2.30
CA TRP A 35 -5.29 -0.35 -2.45
C TRP A 35 -6.48 0.37 -1.84
N ASP A 36 -7.69 0.03 -2.30
CA ASP A 36 -8.94 0.63 -1.82
C ASP A 36 -9.16 0.33 -0.33
N HIS A 37 -8.69 -0.84 0.12
CA HIS A 37 -8.71 -1.22 1.54
C HIS A 37 -7.87 -0.27 2.42
N VAL A 38 -6.65 0.07 1.98
CA VAL A 38 -5.80 1.04 2.67
C VAL A 38 -6.44 2.44 2.65
N GLU A 39 -7.09 2.85 1.56
CA GLU A 39 -7.80 4.14 1.50
C GLU A 39 -8.97 4.20 2.49
N CYS A 40 -9.72 3.10 2.66
CA CYS A 40 -10.74 3.00 3.69
C CYS A 40 -10.16 3.13 5.10
N ALA A 41 -9.02 2.48 5.38
CA ALA A 41 -8.33 2.63 6.66
C ALA A 41 -7.88 4.08 6.91
N MET A 42 -7.41 4.78 5.88
CA MET A 42 -7.07 6.20 5.95
C MET A 42 -8.30 7.07 6.23
N ALA A 43 -9.44 6.80 5.57
CA ALA A 43 -10.68 7.52 5.81
C ALA A 43 -11.19 7.35 7.25
N LEU A 44 -11.18 6.12 7.78
CA LEU A 44 -11.51 5.83 9.18
C LEU A 44 -10.58 6.60 10.15
N THR A 45 -9.29 6.66 9.84
CA THR A 45 -8.32 7.41 10.66
C THR A 45 -8.66 8.91 10.70
N VAL A 46 -8.98 9.52 9.56
CA VAL A 46 -9.37 10.94 9.49
C VAL A 46 -10.65 11.22 10.28
N ALA A 47 -11.59 10.28 10.29
CA ALA A 47 -12.83 10.39 11.04
C ALA A 47 -12.68 10.14 12.56
N GLY A 48 -11.49 9.73 13.02
CA GLY A 48 -11.26 9.38 14.43
C GLY A 48 -11.66 7.95 14.79
N GLU A 49 -12.06 7.13 13.80
CA GLU A 49 -12.42 5.72 13.96
C GLU A 49 -11.16 4.83 13.99
N VAL A 50 -10.29 5.10 14.97
CA VAL A 50 -8.94 4.52 15.07
C VAL A 50 -8.96 3.00 15.18
N GLU A 51 -9.91 2.43 15.92
CA GLU A 51 -9.99 0.97 16.09
C GLU A 51 -10.44 0.26 14.81
N GLY A 52 -11.33 0.88 14.02
CA GLY A 52 -11.68 0.39 12.69
C GLY A 52 -10.49 0.43 11.73
N ALA A 53 -9.72 1.51 11.75
CA ALA A 53 -8.49 1.62 10.96
C ALA A 53 -7.44 0.57 11.35
N LYS A 54 -7.22 0.33 12.66
CA LYS A 54 -6.29 -0.71 13.14
C LYS A 54 -6.66 -2.09 12.64
N LYS A 55 -7.95 -2.48 12.73
CA LYS A 55 -8.42 -3.77 12.20
C LYS A 55 -8.15 -3.93 10.70
N ALA A 56 -8.30 -2.85 9.92
CA ALA A 56 -7.96 -2.88 8.51
C ALA A 56 -6.45 -3.14 8.31
N TYR A 57 -5.58 -2.43 9.03
CA TYR A 57 -4.14 -2.73 8.92
C TYR A 57 -3.77 -4.13 9.43
N GLU A 58 -4.47 -4.66 10.44
CA GLU A 58 -4.26 -6.02 10.95
C GLU A 58 -4.59 -7.07 9.88
N TRP A 59 -5.64 -6.83 9.10
CA TRP A 59 -5.96 -7.65 7.93
C TRP A 59 -4.83 -7.62 6.90
N MET A 60 -4.29 -6.43 6.60
CA MET A 60 -3.14 -6.29 5.70
C MET A 60 -1.92 -7.06 6.21
N GLN A 61 -1.58 -6.94 7.50
CA GLN A 61 -0.46 -7.70 8.08
C GLN A 61 -0.69 -9.21 8.00
N SER A 62 -1.91 -9.68 8.26
CA SER A 62 -2.25 -11.11 8.31
C SER A 62 -2.32 -11.78 6.93
N ASN A 63 -2.53 -10.99 5.87
CA ASN A 63 -2.69 -11.47 4.49
C ASN A 63 -1.51 -11.09 3.58
N GLN A 64 -0.38 -10.62 4.13
CA GLN A 64 0.82 -10.37 3.33
C GLN A 64 1.42 -11.69 2.87
N GLU A 65 1.54 -11.86 1.56
CA GLU A 65 2.15 -13.03 0.93
C GLU A 65 3.66 -13.09 1.20
N GLU A 66 4.26 -14.28 1.06
CA GLU A 66 5.70 -14.50 1.32
C GLU A 66 6.60 -13.55 0.53
N VAL A 67 6.19 -13.18 -0.69
CA VAL A 67 6.95 -12.26 -1.54
C VAL A 67 6.99 -10.84 -0.99
N GLY A 68 6.09 -10.46 -0.08
CA GLY A 68 5.98 -9.12 0.50
C GLY A 68 4.82 -8.26 -0.03
N GLY A 69 4.03 -8.79 -0.97
CA GLY A 69 2.84 -8.12 -1.51
C GLY A 69 1.52 -8.76 -1.05
N TRP A 70 0.44 -8.40 -1.74
CA TRP A 70 -0.90 -8.95 -1.56
C TRP A 70 -1.49 -9.31 -2.92
N PHE A 71 -2.42 -10.26 -2.94
CA PHE A 71 -3.15 -10.57 -4.15
C PHE A 71 -4.02 -9.38 -4.59
N SER A 72 -4.16 -9.21 -5.91
CA SER A 72 -4.86 -8.08 -6.52
C SER A 72 -6.37 -8.03 -6.23
N GLU A 73 -7.01 -9.16 -5.90
CA GLU A 73 -8.45 -9.20 -5.63
C GLU A 73 -8.83 -10.35 -4.70
N TYR A 74 -9.62 -10.06 -3.67
CA TYR A 74 -10.23 -11.02 -2.75
C TYR A 74 -11.76 -10.95 -2.82
N LYS A 75 -12.43 -12.09 -2.67
CA LYS A 75 -13.90 -12.21 -2.54
C LYS A 75 -14.24 -13.19 -1.43
N SER A 76 -15.11 -12.77 -0.51
CA SER A 76 -15.50 -13.58 0.65
C SER A 76 -14.30 -14.15 1.43
N GLY A 77 -13.25 -13.35 1.60
CA GLY A 77 -12.02 -13.73 2.30
C GLY A 77 -11.06 -14.62 1.51
N VAL A 78 -11.35 -14.94 0.25
CA VAL A 78 -10.52 -15.82 -0.59
C VAL A 78 -9.93 -15.05 -1.78
N PRO A 79 -8.65 -15.24 -2.13
CA PRO A 79 -8.06 -14.65 -3.33
C PRO A 79 -8.80 -15.11 -4.59
N SER A 80 -9.31 -14.15 -5.36
CA SER A 80 -10.02 -14.39 -6.62
C SER A 80 -9.21 -14.00 -7.86
N LYS A 81 -8.18 -13.14 -7.70
CA LYS A 81 -7.12 -12.89 -8.68
C LYS A 81 -5.79 -12.85 -7.98
N ARG A 82 -4.85 -13.70 -8.39
CA ARG A 82 -3.59 -13.94 -7.65
C ARG A 82 -2.38 -13.18 -8.18
N ARG A 83 -2.60 -12.26 -9.12
CA ARG A 83 -1.58 -11.27 -9.50
C ARG A 83 -1.19 -10.44 -8.28
N ILE A 84 0.09 -10.10 -8.14
CA ILE A 84 0.61 -9.24 -7.07
C ILE A 84 1.18 -7.97 -7.69
N GLU A 85 0.58 -6.82 -7.38
CA GLU A 85 0.93 -5.53 -7.98
C GLU A 85 1.88 -4.73 -7.08
N THR A 86 2.93 -4.15 -7.68
CA THR A 86 3.97 -3.43 -6.92
C THR A 86 3.46 -2.12 -6.32
N ASN A 87 2.53 -1.43 -6.99
CA ASN A 87 1.88 -0.25 -6.45
C ASN A 87 1.02 -0.59 -5.23
N PHE A 88 0.28 -1.70 -5.25
CA PHE A 88 -0.52 -2.12 -4.10
C PHE A 88 0.37 -2.48 -2.91
N ALA A 89 1.46 -3.22 -3.18
CA ALA A 89 2.42 -3.58 -2.14
C ALA A 89 3.06 -2.35 -1.49
N ALA A 90 3.49 -1.35 -2.28
CA ALA A 90 4.12 -0.16 -1.74
C ALA A 90 3.15 0.73 -0.93
N TYR A 91 1.87 0.79 -1.33
CA TYR A 91 0.92 1.79 -0.85
C TYR A 91 0.62 1.70 0.65
N ILE A 92 0.77 0.53 1.26
CA ILE A 92 0.66 0.38 2.72
C ILE A 92 1.61 1.32 3.49
N CYS A 93 2.78 1.66 2.93
CA CYS A 93 3.68 2.65 3.54
C CYS A 93 3.04 4.02 3.66
N VAL A 94 2.21 4.42 2.69
CA VAL A 94 1.45 5.68 2.73
C VAL A 94 0.39 5.61 3.83
N GLY A 95 -0.40 4.54 3.87
CA GLY A 95 -1.44 4.34 4.88
C GLY A 95 -0.89 4.36 6.31
N ILE A 96 0.17 3.59 6.58
CA ILE A 96 0.79 3.50 7.91
C ILE A 96 1.46 4.83 8.31
N TRP A 97 2.13 5.52 7.38
CA TRP A 97 2.67 6.85 7.66
C TRP A 97 1.56 7.86 7.94
N HIS A 98 0.49 7.84 7.16
CA HIS A 98 -0.69 8.68 7.35
C HIS A 98 -1.34 8.44 8.72
N PHE A 99 -1.51 7.17 9.11
CA PHE A 99 -2.03 6.79 10.42
C PHE A 99 -1.20 7.42 11.54
N TYR A 100 0.12 7.23 11.50
CA TYR A 100 1.03 7.83 12.48
C TYR A 100 0.95 9.36 12.49
N LEU A 101 0.85 10.02 11.33
CA LEU A 101 0.77 11.48 11.29
C LEU A 101 -0.45 12.02 12.04
N ILE A 102 -1.56 11.26 12.09
CA ILE A 102 -2.77 11.65 12.81
C ILE A 102 -2.69 11.22 14.29
N THR A 103 -2.35 9.97 14.57
CA THR A 103 -2.43 9.38 15.92
C THR A 103 -1.20 9.63 16.77
N LYS A 104 -0.05 9.89 16.14
CA LYS A 104 1.29 9.93 16.76
C LYS A 104 1.69 8.63 17.46
N ASP A 105 1.04 7.52 17.12
CA ASP A 105 1.30 6.21 17.69
C ASP A 105 2.59 5.59 17.11
N LYS A 106 3.69 5.74 17.84
CA LYS A 106 5.00 5.23 17.43
C LYS A 106 5.09 3.70 17.58
N ASP A 107 4.40 3.12 18.55
CA ASP A 107 4.40 1.67 18.78
C ASP A 107 3.73 0.96 17.60
N PHE A 108 2.66 1.56 17.05
CA PHE A 108 2.04 1.10 15.80
C PHE A 108 3.05 1.08 14.63
N LEU A 109 3.86 2.12 14.46
CA LEU A 109 4.90 2.11 13.41
C LEU A 109 5.93 0.99 13.63
N GLU A 110 6.36 0.77 14.87
CA GLU A 110 7.34 -0.28 15.19
C GLU A 110 6.77 -1.68 14.91
N ASN A 111 5.50 -1.91 15.23
CA ASN A 111 4.80 -3.16 14.97
C ASN A 111 4.63 -3.46 13.47
N TYR A 112 4.39 -2.43 12.66
CA TYR A 112 4.20 -2.58 11.21
C TYR A 112 5.49 -2.54 10.41
N PHE A 113 6.61 -2.11 11.01
CA PHE A 113 7.88 -1.98 10.30
C PHE A 113 8.28 -3.25 9.51
N PRO A 114 8.19 -4.48 10.05
CA PRO A 114 8.52 -5.68 9.28
C PRO A 114 7.64 -5.91 8.05
N VAL A 115 6.36 -5.52 8.11
CA VAL A 115 5.42 -5.60 6.98
C VAL A 115 5.85 -4.64 5.88
N LEU A 116 6.19 -3.40 6.26
CA LEU A 116 6.65 -2.37 5.34
C LEU A 116 7.99 -2.72 4.69
N ASP A 117 8.93 -3.25 5.48
CA ASP A 117 10.27 -3.63 5.00
C ASP A 117 10.16 -4.72 3.93
N ARG A 118 9.37 -5.78 4.17
CA ARG A 118 9.11 -6.82 3.16
C ARG A 118 8.43 -6.30 1.90
N ALA A 119 7.46 -5.39 2.05
CA ALA A 119 6.79 -4.78 0.90
C ALA A 119 7.75 -3.95 0.05
N ILE A 120 8.67 -3.23 0.66
CA ILE A 120 9.65 -2.40 -0.04
C ILE A 120 10.77 -3.26 -0.65
N ASP A 121 11.18 -4.33 0.02
CA ASP A 121 12.10 -5.32 -0.55
C ASP A 121 11.52 -5.95 -1.82
N PHE A 122 10.24 -6.34 -1.81
CA PHE A 122 9.53 -6.81 -3.00
C PHE A 122 9.58 -5.78 -4.13
N VAL A 123 9.14 -4.55 -3.85
CA VAL A 123 9.00 -3.48 -4.84
C VAL A 123 10.36 -3.10 -5.44
N THR A 124 11.41 -3.04 -4.62
CA THR A 124 12.78 -2.76 -5.09
C THR A 124 13.37 -3.92 -5.89
N SER A 125 13.02 -5.18 -5.58
CA SER A 125 13.41 -6.35 -6.39
C SER A 125 12.81 -6.34 -7.81
N MET A 126 11.71 -5.62 -8.00
CA MET A 126 10.99 -5.43 -9.26
C MET A 126 11.51 -4.22 -10.07
N GLN A 127 12.46 -3.45 -9.52
CA GLN A 127 13.08 -2.35 -10.23
C GLN A 127 14.02 -2.87 -11.33
N THR A 128 13.88 -2.32 -12.54
CA THR A 128 14.73 -2.70 -13.68
C THR A 128 16.06 -1.94 -13.66
N GLN A 129 17.00 -2.36 -14.50
CA GLN A 129 18.23 -1.61 -14.76
C GLN A 129 18.00 -0.18 -15.28
N HIS A 130 16.81 0.11 -15.83
CA HIS A 130 16.46 1.43 -16.33
C HIS A 130 15.77 2.30 -15.25
N GLY A 131 15.46 1.75 -14.08
CA GLY A 131 14.93 2.46 -12.91
C GLY A 131 13.42 2.42 -12.76
N ASP A 132 12.68 2.11 -13.83
CA ASP A 132 11.25 1.79 -13.76
C ASP A 132 11.01 0.51 -12.95
N ILE A 133 9.81 0.36 -12.40
CA ILE A 133 9.42 -0.78 -11.57
C ILE A 133 8.32 -1.54 -12.31
N LEU A 134 8.57 -2.83 -12.52
CA LEU A 134 7.61 -3.72 -13.17
C LEU A 134 6.31 -3.76 -12.37
N TRP A 135 5.19 -3.67 -13.07
CA TRP A 135 3.91 -3.38 -12.42
C TRP A 135 3.37 -4.54 -11.58
N ALA A 136 3.70 -5.80 -11.95
CA ALA A 136 3.20 -6.96 -11.21
C ALA A 136 3.98 -8.26 -11.44
N LEU A 137 3.76 -9.21 -10.53
CA LEU A 137 3.92 -10.64 -10.76
C LEU A 137 2.58 -11.26 -11.17
N ASP A 138 2.56 -12.12 -12.19
CA ASP A 138 1.38 -12.94 -12.52
C ASP A 138 1.10 -14.03 -11.47
N GLU A 139 0.08 -14.85 -11.73
CA GLU A 139 -0.37 -15.88 -10.77
C GLU A 139 0.66 -17.01 -10.59
N GLU A 140 1.55 -17.19 -11.57
CA GLU A 140 2.67 -18.12 -11.56
C GLU A 140 3.94 -17.52 -10.92
N GLY A 141 3.91 -16.23 -10.55
CA GLY A 141 5.05 -15.51 -9.99
C GLY A 141 6.04 -14.98 -11.02
N SER A 142 5.69 -14.96 -12.31
CA SER A 142 6.50 -14.38 -13.37
C SER A 142 6.33 -12.87 -13.41
N ARG A 143 7.42 -12.16 -13.68
CA ARG A 143 7.41 -10.69 -13.81
C ARG A 143 6.73 -10.30 -15.11
N LEU A 144 5.75 -9.41 -15.04
CA LEU A 144 5.13 -8.83 -16.22
C LEU A 144 6.01 -7.71 -16.78
N ASP A 145 6.42 -7.83 -18.04
CA ASP A 145 7.33 -6.87 -18.71
C ASP A 145 6.60 -5.60 -19.16
N ASP A 146 6.01 -4.89 -18.21
CA ASP A 146 5.58 -3.51 -18.36
C ASP A 146 5.75 -2.73 -17.04
N SER A 147 5.70 -1.41 -17.12
CA SER A 147 5.74 -0.51 -15.97
C SER A 147 4.69 0.56 -16.17
N LEU A 148 3.92 0.91 -15.14
CA LEU A 148 2.86 1.92 -15.26
C LEU A 148 3.37 3.26 -14.70
N VAL A 149 3.19 4.37 -15.43
CA VAL A 149 3.66 5.68 -14.95
C VAL A 149 2.94 6.12 -13.67
N THR A 150 1.64 5.83 -13.59
CA THR A 150 0.80 6.12 -12.42
C THR A 150 1.19 5.25 -11.23
N GLY A 151 1.37 3.95 -11.46
CA GLY A 151 1.86 3.00 -10.44
C GLY A 151 3.24 3.39 -9.91
N SER A 152 4.17 3.72 -10.80
CA SER A 152 5.52 4.16 -10.45
C SER A 152 5.53 5.47 -9.66
N SER A 153 4.64 6.41 -10.01
CA SER A 153 4.49 7.67 -9.27
C SER A 153 3.96 7.44 -7.85
N SER A 154 3.01 6.51 -7.68
CA SER A 154 2.55 6.09 -6.35
C SER A 154 3.64 5.41 -5.54
N ILE A 155 4.41 4.52 -6.16
CA ILE A 155 5.54 3.84 -5.51
C ILE A 155 6.58 4.86 -5.04
N TYR A 156 6.89 5.88 -5.84
CA TYR A 156 7.80 6.94 -5.43
C TYR A 156 7.31 7.66 -4.16
N LYS A 157 6.01 7.98 -4.08
CA LYS A 157 5.40 8.54 -2.86
C LYS A 157 5.50 7.58 -1.66
N SER A 158 5.28 6.29 -1.91
CA SER A 158 5.38 5.24 -0.90
C SER A 158 6.81 5.11 -0.37
N PHE A 159 7.84 5.25 -1.22
CA PHE A 159 9.23 5.32 -0.81
C PHE A 159 9.52 6.53 0.08
N GLU A 160 8.96 7.71 -0.22
CA GLU A 160 9.10 8.89 0.66
C GLU A 160 8.50 8.63 2.05
N CYS A 161 7.33 7.98 2.11
CA CYS A 161 6.69 7.60 3.37
C CYS A 161 7.54 6.58 4.15
N PHE A 162 8.05 5.55 3.47
CA PHE A 162 8.92 4.57 4.11
C PHE A 162 10.24 5.17 4.59
N TYR A 163 10.85 6.05 3.79
CA TYR A 163 12.02 6.83 4.19
C TYR A 163 11.74 7.62 5.48
N ALA A 164 10.61 8.33 5.55
CA ALA A 164 10.23 9.08 6.74
C ALA A 164 10.04 8.18 7.97
N ILE A 165 9.43 7.01 7.80
CA ILE A 165 9.29 5.99 8.86
C ILE A 165 10.67 5.50 9.33
N LYS A 166 11.58 5.13 8.41
CA LYS A 166 12.93 4.68 8.77
C LYS A 166 13.69 5.75 9.56
N ARG A 167 13.60 7.01 9.12
CA ARG A 167 14.22 8.15 9.82
C ARG A 167 13.64 8.33 11.23
N LEU A 168 12.32 8.26 11.38
CA LEU A 168 11.65 8.42 12.67
C LEU A 168 12.00 7.28 13.65
N LEU A 169 12.09 6.05 13.15
CA LEU A 169 12.42 4.86 13.94
C LEU A 169 13.94 4.62 14.09
N ASN A 170 14.78 5.52 13.58
CA ASN A 170 16.25 5.37 13.52
C ASN A 170 16.70 4.03 12.90
N LYS A 171 16.02 3.58 11.84
CA LYS A 171 16.38 2.39 11.06
C LYS A 171 17.37 2.74 9.95
N ASP A 172 18.26 1.81 9.62
CA ASP A 172 19.23 1.98 8.53
C ASP A 172 18.51 2.10 7.19
N LEU A 173 18.78 3.17 6.44
CA LEU A 173 18.17 3.44 5.13
C LEU A 173 18.59 2.43 4.06
N GLY A 174 19.77 1.82 4.18
CA GLY A 174 20.33 0.94 3.16
C GLY A 174 20.39 1.64 1.79
N ASN A 175 19.94 0.95 0.74
CA ASN A 175 19.96 1.49 -0.63
C ASN A 175 18.68 2.23 -1.04
N LEU A 176 17.78 2.55 -0.10
CA LEU A 176 16.48 3.16 -0.42
C LEU A 176 16.61 4.44 -1.25
N GLU A 177 17.54 5.33 -0.90
CA GLU A 177 17.77 6.58 -1.64
C GLU A 177 18.23 6.36 -3.08
N VAL A 178 18.97 5.26 -3.33
CA VAL A 178 19.40 4.87 -4.68
C VAL A 178 18.20 4.42 -5.51
N HIS A 179 17.34 3.56 -4.95
CA HIS A 179 16.10 3.12 -5.59
C HIS A 179 15.16 4.29 -5.91
N MET A 180 14.99 5.22 -4.96
CA MET A 180 14.21 6.45 -5.15
C MET A 180 14.77 7.32 -6.27
N SER A 181 16.08 7.56 -6.28
CA SER A 181 16.75 8.37 -7.30
C SER A 181 16.60 7.77 -8.69
N SER A 182 16.79 6.45 -8.81
CA SER A 182 16.64 5.71 -10.07
C SER A 182 15.20 5.78 -10.62
N LEU A 183 14.20 5.57 -9.74
CA LEU A 183 12.78 5.63 -10.12
C LEU A 183 12.38 7.05 -10.55
N LYS A 184 12.78 8.07 -9.78
CA LYS A 184 12.52 9.48 -10.12
C LYS A 184 13.08 9.83 -11.49
N LYS A 185 14.32 9.40 -11.76
CA LYS A 185 14.96 9.62 -13.06
C LYS A 185 14.19 8.93 -14.19
N ALA A 186 13.77 7.67 -13.99
CA ALA A 186 12.96 6.96 -14.99
C ALA A 186 11.66 7.71 -15.29
N ILE A 187 10.90 8.10 -14.27
CA ILE A 187 9.61 8.82 -14.42
C ILE A 187 9.78 10.13 -15.21
N ILE A 188 10.86 10.89 -14.96
CA ILE A 188 11.07 12.20 -15.58
C ILE A 188 11.68 12.10 -16.98
N GLU A 189 12.63 11.18 -17.17
CA GLU A 189 13.52 11.20 -18.33
C GLU A 189 13.27 10.07 -19.33
N LYS A 190 12.46 9.06 -18.99
CA LYS A 190 12.29 7.83 -19.78
C LYS A 190 10.83 7.44 -20.01
N PRO A 191 10.02 8.31 -20.64
CA PRO A 191 8.60 8.03 -20.90
C PRO A 191 8.37 6.73 -21.69
N GLU A 192 9.32 6.32 -22.55
CA GLU A 192 9.26 5.10 -23.35
C GLU A 192 9.30 3.79 -22.53
N ARG A 193 9.59 3.88 -21.23
CA ARG A 193 9.60 2.73 -20.32
C ARG A 193 8.23 2.39 -19.74
N PHE A 194 7.25 3.29 -19.89
CA PHE A 194 5.95 3.16 -19.24
C PHE A 194 4.84 2.91 -20.25
N ASP A 195 3.81 2.20 -19.80
CA ASP A 195 2.54 2.00 -20.52
C ASP A 195 2.78 1.45 -21.95
N ARG A 196 3.56 0.37 -22.05
CA ARG A 196 4.01 -0.23 -23.32
C ARG A 196 3.00 -1.22 -23.91
N GLY A 197 1.93 -1.53 -23.19
CA GLY A 197 0.83 -2.42 -23.58
C GLY A 197 -0.05 -1.93 -24.72
#